data_AF-A0A250JCY4-F1
#
_entry.id   AF-A0A250JCY4-F1
#
_cell.length_a   1.000
_cell.length_b   1.000
_cell.length_c   1.000
_cell.angle_alpha   90.00
_cell.angle_beta   90.00
_cell.angle_gamma   90.00
#
_symmetry.space_group_name_H-M   'P 1'
#
loop_
_entity.id
_entity.type
_entity.pdbx_description
1 polymer ?
#
loop_
_entity_poly.entity_id
_entity_poly.type
_entity_poly.pdbx_seq_one_letter_code
_entity_poly.pdbx_strand_id
1 'polypeptide(L)'
;MLWLVLNLTLAQTVVLPEAKSTALRLPRKVVAQATRHAAQVKQFARHPTDEALCQVLQQSEALEQALLPPLAASMEKTASAPARWDKDAAALNRALPGIFFERGMDVLVHGVDAAALAAKAPVGMPTAEALRLTGKLLPPGLPAYFEPQSDLTGCTNPAQLLAPLQELDKVWSQTAPCMKTALTPRLKKAVQDVTGTTCFCGSQQETQTAVEELSKRLAGWDELDGPAAAERLRATLQQGKGRFSCTTQDY
;
A
#
# COMPACT_ATOMS: atom_id res chain seq x y z
N MET A 1 52.93 -8.45 -17.49
CA MET A 1 52.11 -7.23 -17.41
C MET A 1 50.66 -7.65 -17.22
N LEU A 2 50.20 -7.75 -15.96
CA LEU A 2 48.79 -7.93 -15.62
C LEU A 2 48.18 -6.54 -15.42
N TRP A 3 47.22 -6.15 -16.25
CA TRP A 3 46.38 -4.99 -15.99
C TRP A 3 45.19 -5.42 -15.14
N LEU A 4 45.23 -5.09 -13.84
CA LEU A 4 44.05 -5.09 -12.98
C LEU A 4 43.16 -3.92 -13.41
N VAL A 5 42.02 -4.21 -14.03
CA VAL A 5 40.94 -3.23 -14.22
C VAL A 5 40.13 -3.20 -12.92
N LEU A 6 40.48 -2.28 -12.02
CA LEU A 6 39.64 -1.93 -10.88
C LEU A 6 38.40 -1.17 -11.41
N ASN A 7 37.30 -1.89 -11.62
CA ASN A 7 35.98 -1.28 -11.82
C ASN A 7 35.46 -0.74 -10.48
N LEU A 8 35.97 0.43 -10.07
CA LEU A 8 35.38 1.24 -9.01
C LEU A 8 34.08 1.87 -9.53
N THR A 9 32.96 1.17 -9.33
CA THR A 9 31.62 1.77 -9.45
C THR A 9 31.45 2.84 -8.39
N LEU A 10 31.86 4.07 -8.69
CA LEU A 10 31.55 5.27 -7.92
C LEU A 10 30.02 5.42 -7.84
N ALA A 11 29.46 4.98 -6.71
CA ALA A 11 28.10 5.29 -6.29
C ALA A 11 27.99 6.81 -6.15
N GLN A 12 27.54 7.49 -7.21
CA GLN A 12 27.24 8.91 -7.17
C GLN A 12 26.10 9.12 -6.19
N THR A 13 26.32 10.00 -5.21
CA THR A 13 25.27 10.48 -4.32
C THR A 13 24.41 11.44 -5.14
N VAL A 14 23.42 10.92 -5.84
CA VAL A 14 22.47 11.79 -6.56
C VAL A 14 21.46 12.28 -5.54
N VAL A 15 21.64 13.53 -5.14
CA VAL A 15 20.71 14.26 -4.29
C VAL A 15 19.44 14.46 -5.11
N LEU A 16 18.32 13.86 -4.71
CA LEU A 16 17.02 14.27 -5.23
C LEU A 16 16.91 15.79 -4.93
N PRO A 17 16.63 16.66 -5.90
CA PRO A 17 16.86 18.11 -5.78
C PRO A 17 16.14 18.79 -4.59
N GLU A 18 15.14 18.15 -3.99
CA GLU A 18 14.42 18.61 -2.79
C GLU A 18 14.77 17.83 -1.50
N ALA A 19 15.50 16.71 -1.59
CA ALA A 19 15.96 15.92 -0.45
C ALA A 19 17.43 16.24 -0.12
N LYS A 20 17.69 17.41 0.49
CA LYS A 20 19.03 17.79 1.00
C LYS A 20 19.46 16.98 2.26
N SER A 21 19.02 15.72 2.39
CA SER A 21 19.44 14.80 3.46
C SER A 21 20.29 13.68 2.85
N THR A 22 21.51 13.54 3.38
CA THR A 22 22.72 13.07 2.69
C THR A 22 23.16 11.66 3.08
N ALA A 23 22.26 10.72 3.41
CA ALA A 23 22.67 9.35 3.79
C ALA A 23 22.34 8.26 2.77
N LEU A 24 21.25 8.40 2.02
CA LEU A 24 20.77 7.33 1.17
C LEU A 24 21.49 7.33 -0.19
N ARG A 25 22.42 6.39 -0.36
CA ARG A 25 23.09 6.15 -1.65
C ARG A 25 22.21 5.27 -2.53
N LEU A 26 21.44 5.89 -3.42
CA LEU A 26 20.65 5.19 -4.42
C LEU A 26 21.47 4.88 -5.68
N PRO A 27 21.27 3.70 -6.31
CA PRO A 27 21.85 3.42 -7.62
C PRO A 27 21.39 4.44 -8.68
N ARG A 28 22.27 4.82 -9.62
CA ARG A 28 21.95 5.80 -10.68
C ARG A 28 20.67 5.46 -11.45
N LYS A 29 20.44 4.17 -11.72
CA LYS A 29 19.24 3.69 -12.40
C LYS A 29 17.96 4.01 -11.60
N VAL A 30 17.99 3.79 -10.29
CA VAL A 30 16.86 4.07 -9.38
C VAL A 30 16.60 5.57 -9.33
N VAL A 31 17.65 6.40 -9.30
CA VAL A 31 17.47 7.86 -9.29
C VAL A 31 16.92 8.39 -10.62
N ALA A 32 17.34 7.82 -11.74
CA ALA A 32 16.75 8.13 -13.04
C ALA A 32 15.27 7.71 -13.11
N GLN A 33 14.90 6.56 -12.54
CA GLN A 33 13.50 6.13 -12.41
C GLN A 33 12.70 7.08 -11.51
N ALA A 34 13.22 7.45 -10.35
CA ALA A 34 12.62 8.44 -9.43
C ALA A 34 12.35 9.80 -10.10
N THR A 35 13.34 10.32 -10.82
CA THR A 35 13.19 11.60 -11.55
C THR A 35 12.10 11.50 -12.61
N ARG A 36 12.06 10.39 -13.37
CA ARG A 36 11.01 10.17 -14.38
C ARG A 36 9.63 10.03 -13.75
N HIS A 37 9.51 9.26 -12.66
CA HIS A 37 8.26 9.10 -11.91
C HIS A 37 7.71 10.46 -11.45
N ALA A 38 8.54 11.27 -10.80
CA ALA A 38 8.13 12.60 -10.33
C ALA A 38 7.68 13.53 -11.49
N ALA A 39 8.36 13.47 -12.63
CA ALA A 39 7.96 14.21 -13.83
C ALA A 39 6.61 13.73 -14.39
N GLN A 40 6.37 12.42 -14.40
CA GLN A 40 5.11 11.86 -14.88
C GLN A 40 3.93 12.14 -13.96
N VAL A 41 4.10 12.07 -12.64
CA VAL A 41 3.05 12.48 -11.70
C VAL A 41 2.68 13.96 -11.93
N LYS A 42 3.68 14.83 -12.15
CA LYS A 42 3.45 16.25 -12.49
C LYS A 42 2.73 16.40 -13.84
N GLN A 43 3.06 15.59 -14.83
CA GLN A 43 2.41 15.61 -16.14
C GLN A 43 0.96 15.13 -16.05
N PHE A 44 0.71 14.03 -15.33
CA PHE A 44 -0.63 13.52 -15.06
C PHE A 44 -1.51 14.56 -14.38
N ALA A 45 -1.00 15.25 -13.35
CA ALA A 45 -1.75 16.30 -12.66
C ALA A 45 -2.15 17.48 -13.58
N ARG A 46 -1.45 17.69 -14.71
CA ARG A 46 -1.78 18.73 -15.71
C ARG A 46 -2.73 18.20 -16.79
N HIS A 47 -2.61 16.94 -17.15
CA HIS A 47 -3.36 16.30 -18.22
C HIS A 47 -3.91 14.94 -17.74
N PRO A 48 -4.93 14.95 -16.87
CA PRO A 48 -5.41 13.74 -16.23
C PRO A 48 -6.18 12.88 -17.23
N THR A 49 -5.74 11.63 -17.41
CA THR A 49 -6.45 10.60 -18.18
C THR A 49 -6.36 9.27 -17.42
N ASP A 50 -7.29 8.35 -17.68
CA ASP A 50 -7.28 7.02 -17.05
C ASP A 50 -5.98 6.28 -17.35
N GLU A 51 -5.52 6.35 -18.61
CA GLU A 51 -4.28 5.73 -19.04
C GLU A 51 -3.05 6.31 -18.33
N ALA A 52 -2.99 7.64 -18.19
CA ALA A 52 -1.89 8.30 -17.48
C ALA A 52 -1.90 7.93 -15.98
N LEU A 53 -3.08 7.81 -15.35
CA LEU A 53 -3.17 7.36 -13.96
C LEU A 53 -2.71 5.90 -13.81
N CYS A 54 -3.12 5.01 -14.71
CA CYS A 54 -2.64 3.63 -14.75
C CYS A 54 -1.12 3.54 -14.90
N GLN A 55 -0.53 4.34 -15.79
CA GLN A 55 0.92 4.39 -15.98
C GLN A 55 1.65 4.92 -14.74
N VAL A 56 1.10 5.94 -14.08
CA VAL A 56 1.65 6.46 -12.82
C VAL A 56 1.58 5.43 -11.69
N LEU A 57 0.49 4.67 -11.58
CA LEU A 57 0.35 3.59 -10.60
C LEU A 57 1.41 2.50 -10.82
N GLN A 58 1.54 1.99 -12.04
CA GLN A 58 2.55 1.00 -12.41
C GLN A 58 3.98 1.53 -12.21
N GLN A 59 4.19 2.81 -12.57
CA GLN A 59 5.35 3.65 -12.24
C GLN A 59 5.77 3.54 -10.77
N SER A 60 4.80 3.81 -9.92
CA SER A 60 4.95 3.85 -8.48
C SER A 60 5.31 2.47 -7.92
N GLU A 61 4.63 1.42 -8.36
CA GLU A 61 4.90 0.03 -7.95
C GLU A 61 6.32 -0.41 -8.34
N ALA A 62 6.70 -0.19 -9.60
CA ALA A 62 8.02 -0.60 -10.07
C ALA A 62 9.15 0.17 -9.37
N LEU A 63 8.94 1.46 -9.10
CA LEU A 63 9.90 2.29 -8.39
C LEU A 63 9.99 1.93 -6.91
N GLU A 64 8.86 1.69 -6.26
CA GLU A 64 8.79 1.24 -4.87
C GLU A 64 9.60 -0.05 -4.68
N GLN A 65 9.37 -1.07 -5.50
CA GLN A 65 10.17 -2.32 -5.49
C GLN A 65 11.66 -2.07 -5.74
N ALA A 66 12.02 -1.15 -6.63
CA ALA A 66 13.42 -0.81 -6.91
C ALA A 66 14.10 -0.05 -5.75
N LEU A 67 13.32 0.60 -4.89
CA LEU A 67 13.80 1.32 -3.71
C LEU A 67 13.95 0.42 -2.48
N LEU A 68 13.25 -0.73 -2.39
CA LEU A 68 13.30 -1.57 -1.20
C LEU A 68 14.70 -2.06 -0.82
N PRO A 69 15.52 -2.63 -1.72
CA PRO A 69 16.85 -3.11 -1.33
C PRO A 69 17.78 -2.01 -0.76
N PRO A 70 17.93 -0.83 -1.40
CA PRO A 70 18.76 0.23 -0.80
C PRO A 70 18.14 0.84 0.46
N LEU A 71 16.81 0.86 0.61
CA LEU A 71 16.15 1.36 1.82
C LEU A 71 16.31 0.42 3.01
N ALA A 72 16.14 -0.89 2.82
CA ALA A 72 16.39 -1.89 3.83
C ALA A 72 17.85 -1.82 4.34
N ALA A 73 18.82 -1.78 3.41
CA ALA A 73 20.23 -1.61 3.75
C ALA A 73 20.54 -0.29 4.47
N SER A 74 19.75 0.76 4.20
CA SER A 74 19.87 2.05 4.92
C SER A 74 19.27 1.96 6.32
N MET A 75 18.12 1.31 6.48
CA MET A 75 17.45 1.09 7.76
C MET A 75 18.37 0.31 8.73
N GLU A 76 18.97 -0.79 8.25
CA GLU A 76 19.94 -1.57 9.02
C GLU A 76 21.14 -0.71 9.49
N LYS A 77 21.70 0.11 8.60
CA LYS A 77 22.85 0.99 8.93
C LYS A 77 22.50 2.13 9.87
N THR A 78 21.23 2.49 9.96
CA THR A 78 20.73 3.59 10.79
C THR A 78 19.94 3.10 12.00
N ALA A 79 19.99 1.80 12.31
CA ALA A 79 19.33 1.20 13.46
C ALA A 79 19.70 1.88 14.79
N SER A 80 20.94 2.36 14.94
CA SER A 80 21.41 3.12 16.10
C SER A 80 21.08 4.62 16.07
N ALA A 81 20.49 5.12 14.97
CA ALA A 81 20.16 6.53 14.76
C ALA A 81 18.80 6.68 14.02
N PRO A 82 17.68 6.24 14.63
CA PRO A 82 16.38 6.15 13.98
C PRO A 82 15.86 7.48 13.42
N ALA A 83 16.06 8.59 14.14
CA ALA A 83 15.65 9.92 13.70
C ALA A 83 16.28 10.34 12.36
N ARG A 84 17.47 9.81 12.02
CA ARG A 84 18.10 10.05 10.73
C ARG A 84 17.35 9.35 9.61
N TRP A 85 16.96 8.10 9.85
CA TRP A 85 16.18 7.33 8.89
C TRP A 85 14.81 7.98 8.66
N ASP A 86 14.11 8.37 9.73
CA ASP A 86 12.79 9.00 9.64
C ASP A 86 12.84 10.28 8.78
N LYS A 87 13.92 11.06 8.92
CA LYS A 87 14.15 12.25 8.09
C LYS A 87 14.39 11.92 6.61
N ASP A 88 15.13 10.85 6.32
CA ASP A 88 15.40 10.40 4.96
C ASP A 88 14.13 9.83 4.30
N ALA A 89 13.36 9.02 5.02
CA ALA A 89 12.06 8.52 4.58
C ALA A 89 11.06 9.65 4.30
N ALA A 90 10.97 10.63 5.21
CA ALA A 90 10.13 11.80 4.98
C ALA A 90 10.57 12.63 3.76
N ALA A 91 11.87 12.71 3.49
CA ALA A 91 12.38 13.38 2.29
C ALA A 91 12.03 12.62 1.00
N LEU A 92 12.08 11.29 1.03
CA LEU A 92 11.64 10.45 -0.09
C LEU A 92 10.14 10.55 -0.34
N ASN A 93 9.31 10.46 0.70
CA ASN A 93 7.85 10.56 0.57
C ASN A 93 7.44 11.91 -0.05
N ARG A 94 8.17 13.00 0.26
CA ARG A 94 7.97 14.29 -0.42
C ARG A 94 8.44 14.29 -1.87
N ALA A 95 9.60 13.70 -2.15
CA ALA A 95 10.19 13.69 -3.49
C ALA A 95 9.49 12.71 -4.46
N LEU A 96 8.81 11.70 -3.94
CA LEU A 96 8.17 10.61 -4.68
C LEU A 96 6.66 10.54 -4.36
N PRO A 97 5.85 11.49 -4.86
CA PRO A 97 4.42 11.46 -4.61
C PRO A 97 3.80 10.12 -5.05
N GLY A 98 2.94 9.56 -4.21
CA GLY A 98 2.31 8.27 -4.45
C GLY A 98 3.10 7.06 -3.98
N ILE A 99 4.29 7.25 -3.39
CA ILE A 99 5.04 6.18 -2.74
C ILE A 99 5.24 6.55 -1.28
N PHE A 100 5.06 5.57 -0.42
CA PHE A 100 5.12 5.71 1.03
C PHE A 100 6.22 4.82 1.60
N PHE A 101 6.99 5.38 2.52
CA PHE A 101 7.99 4.70 3.33
C PHE A 101 7.92 5.23 4.77
N GLU A 102 7.83 4.34 5.74
CA GLU A 102 7.85 4.64 7.16
C GLU A 102 8.58 3.53 7.94
N ARG A 103 9.12 3.89 9.10
CA ARG A 103 9.79 2.97 10.00
C ARG A 103 8.71 2.36 10.88
N GLY A 104 8.49 1.07 10.76
CA GLY A 104 7.95 0.30 11.88
C GLY A 104 9.02 0.12 12.96
N MET A 105 8.73 -0.63 14.02
CA MET A 105 9.73 -0.96 15.03
C MET A 105 10.98 -1.61 14.43
N ASP A 106 10.78 -2.72 13.71
CA ASP A 106 11.85 -3.54 13.13
C ASP A 106 11.68 -3.78 11.61
N VAL A 107 10.63 -3.21 11.02
CA VAL A 107 10.27 -3.42 9.62
C VAL A 107 10.15 -2.09 8.89
N LEU A 108 10.47 -2.10 7.61
CA LEU A 108 10.14 -1.02 6.71
C LEU A 108 8.67 -1.16 6.34
N VAL A 109 7.84 -0.18 6.70
CA VAL A 109 6.47 -0.07 6.23
C VAL A 109 6.52 0.69 4.91
N HIS A 110 6.05 0.09 3.83
CA HIS A 110 6.17 0.69 2.51
C HIS A 110 5.02 0.31 1.59
N GLY A 111 4.77 1.13 0.58
CA GLY A 111 3.83 0.79 -0.46
C GLY A 111 3.52 1.97 -1.37
N VAL A 112 2.59 1.74 -2.29
CA VAL A 112 2.03 2.82 -3.11
C VAL A 112 0.87 3.46 -2.35
N ASP A 113 0.96 4.78 -2.15
CA ASP A 113 -0.12 5.60 -1.59
C ASP A 113 -1.15 5.90 -2.71
N ALA A 114 -2.06 4.94 -2.87
CA ALA A 114 -3.14 5.02 -3.84
C ALA A 114 -4.05 6.25 -3.62
N ALA A 115 -4.28 6.64 -2.37
CA ALA A 115 -5.09 7.82 -2.05
C ALA A 115 -4.39 9.11 -2.49
N ALA A 116 -3.09 9.24 -2.26
CA ALA A 116 -2.31 10.40 -2.71
C ALA A 116 -2.22 10.50 -4.23
N LEU A 117 -2.10 9.37 -4.94
CA LEU A 117 -2.14 9.34 -6.41
C LEU A 117 -3.51 9.75 -6.94
N ALA A 118 -4.58 9.17 -6.38
CA ALA A 118 -5.95 9.51 -6.76
C ALA A 118 -6.26 11.00 -6.52
N ALA A 119 -5.75 11.59 -5.44
CA ALA A 119 -5.93 13.01 -5.12
C ALA A 119 -5.28 13.97 -6.13
N LYS A 120 -4.45 13.49 -7.07
CA LYS A 120 -3.93 14.29 -8.20
C LYS A 120 -4.89 14.35 -9.38
N ALA A 121 -5.91 13.50 -9.41
CA ALA A 121 -6.93 13.46 -10.44
C ALA A 121 -8.05 14.47 -10.14
N PRO A 122 -8.79 14.93 -11.17
CA PRO A 122 -9.99 15.73 -10.96
C PRO A 122 -11.08 14.93 -10.26
N VAL A 123 -11.91 15.63 -9.48
CA VAL A 123 -13.10 15.04 -8.84
C VAL A 123 -14.05 14.52 -9.92
N GLY A 124 -14.63 13.34 -9.67
CA GLY A 124 -15.61 12.71 -10.57
C GLY A 124 -15.01 11.75 -11.60
N MET A 125 -13.68 11.59 -11.65
CA MET A 125 -13.02 10.58 -12.48
C MET A 125 -13.17 9.17 -11.84
N PRO A 126 -13.97 8.24 -12.40
CA PRO A 126 -14.29 6.96 -11.75
C PRO A 126 -13.06 6.11 -11.44
N THR A 127 -12.08 6.11 -12.33
CA THR A 127 -10.82 5.37 -12.16
C THR A 127 -10.00 5.90 -10.97
N ALA A 128 -9.96 7.22 -10.79
CA ALA A 128 -9.28 7.81 -9.64
C ALA A 128 -10.04 7.53 -8.34
N GLU A 129 -11.37 7.55 -8.39
CA GLU A 129 -12.21 7.21 -7.25
C GLU A 129 -12.03 5.73 -6.83
N ALA A 130 -11.99 4.81 -7.78
CA ALA A 130 -11.71 3.40 -7.51
C ALA A 130 -10.32 3.21 -6.88
N LEU A 131 -9.30 3.95 -7.36
CA LEU A 131 -7.96 3.93 -6.76
C LEU A 131 -7.97 4.48 -5.32
N ARG A 132 -8.67 5.60 -5.09
CA ARG A 132 -8.82 6.22 -3.75
C ARG A 132 -9.47 5.26 -2.76
N LEU A 133 -10.57 4.63 -3.17
CA LEU A 133 -11.31 3.66 -2.36
C LEU A 133 -10.47 2.42 -2.08
N THR A 134 -9.70 1.96 -3.07
CA THR A 134 -8.71 0.89 -2.85
C THR A 134 -7.62 1.30 -1.86
N GLY A 135 -7.20 2.56 -1.85
CA GLY A 135 -6.28 3.10 -0.84
C GLY A 135 -6.85 3.13 0.58
N LYS A 136 -8.17 3.33 0.73
CA LYS A 136 -8.84 3.12 2.04
C LYS A 136 -8.86 1.64 2.43
N LEU A 137 -9.00 0.76 1.43
CA LEU A 137 -9.03 -0.68 1.64
C LEU A 137 -7.68 -1.27 2.03
N LEU A 138 -6.62 -0.70 1.47
CA LEU A 138 -5.26 -1.19 1.56
C LEU A 138 -4.33 -0.01 1.83
N PRO A 139 -4.26 0.45 3.10
CA PRO A 139 -3.25 1.43 3.47
C PRO A 139 -1.84 0.90 3.13
N PRO A 140 -0.93 1.76 2.68
CA PRO A 140 0.38 1.32 2.22
C PRO A 140 1.17 0.64 3.35
N GLY A 141 1.69 -0.55 3.08
CA GLY A 141 2.56 -1.30 4.00
C GLY A 141 1.84 -1.99 5.15
N LEU A 142 0.51 -1.96 5.20
CA LEU A 142 -0.29 -2.64 6.22
C LEU A 142 -1.25 -3.65 5.58
N PRO A 143 -1.60 -4.74 6.29
CA PRO A 143 -2.71 -5.59 5.90
C PRO A 143 -4.01 -4.78 5.80
N ALA A 144 -4.95 -5.24 4.98
CA ALA A 144 -6.25 -4.58 4.83
C ALA A 144 -6.97 -4.44 6.18
N TYR A 145 -7.31 -3.19 6.56
CA TYR A 145 -8.07 -2.84 7.78
C TYR A 145 -7.49 -3.38 9.07
N PHE A 146 -6.16 -3.41 9.12
CA PHE A 146 -5.41 -3.58 10.34
C PHE A 146 -5.51 -2.28 11.16
N GLU A 147 -6.16 -2.34 12.32
CA GLU A 147 -6.07 -1.29 13.31
C GLU A 147 -4.87 -1.60 14.21
N PRO A 148 -3.76 -0.83 14.10
CA PRO A 148 -2.62 -1.03 14.97
C PRO A 148 -3.02 -0.71 16.40
N GLN A 149 -2.86 -1.71 17.29
CA GLN A 149 -2.99 -1.53 18.74
C GLN A 149 -1.61 -1.27 19.36
N SER A 150 -0.56 -1.76 18.70
CA SER A 150 0.84 -1.41 18.91
C SER A 150 1.59 -1.46 17.57
N ASP A 151 2.90 -1.30 17.62
CA ASP A 151 3.79 -1.37 16.45
C ASP A 151 3.93 -2.80 15.88
N LEU A 152 3.59 -3.84 16.65
CA LEU A 152 3.74 -5.26 16.25
C LEU A 152 2.42 -6.03 16.22
N THR A 153 1.37 -5.48 16.82
CA THR A 153 0.08 -6.15 16.98
C THR A 153 -1.06 -5.22 16.65
N GLY A 154 -2.13 -5.83 16.16
CA GLY A 154 -3.34 -5.15 15.80
C GLY A 154 -4.41 -6.17 15.52
N CYS A 155 -5.58 -5.66 15.18
CA CYS A 155 -6.75 -6.46 14.94
C CYS A 155 -7.43 -5.99 13.67
N THR A 156 -8.29 -6.83 13.12
CA THR A 156 -9.08 -6.46 11.95
C THR A 156 -10.42 -5.86 12.40
N ASN A 157 -10.85 -4.77 11.78
CA ASN A 157 -12.19 -4.22 11.98
C ASN A 157 -13.05 -4.36 10.71
N PRO A 158 -13.87 -5.42 10.59
CA PRO A 158 -14.63 -5.66 9.38
C PRO A 158 -15.69 -4.60 9.07
N ALA A 159 -16.13 -3.81 10.05
CA ALA A 159 -17.13 -2.77 9.81
C ALA A 159 -16.58 -1.64 8.93
N GLN A 160 -15.28 -1.33 9.08
CA GLN A 160 -14.60 -0.29 8.31
C GLN A 160 -14.48 -0.62 6.81
N LEU A 161 -14.58 -1.91 6.45
CA LEU A 161 -14.57 -2.38 5.05
C LEU A 161 -15.83 -2.03 4.27
N LEU A 162 -16.97 -1.94 4.96
CA LEU A 162 -18.28 -1.95 4.31
C LEU A 162 -18.49 -0.72 3.44
N ALA A 163 -18.20 0.48 3.96
CA ALA A 163 -18.43 1.72 3.23
C ALA A 163 -17.50 1.85 2.01
N PRO A 164 -16.16 1.66 2.11
CA PRO A 164 -15.29 1.70 0.94
C PRO A 164 -15.62 0.65 -0.12
N LEU A 165 -16.00 -0.58 0.28
CA LEU A 165 -16.44 -1.60 -0.69
C LEU A 165 -17.74 -1.21 -1.38
N GLN A 166 -18.73 -0.69 -0.63
CA GLN A 166 -19.98 -0.22 -1.21
C GLN A 166 -19.78 0.97 -2.16
N GLU A 167 -18.88 1.88 -1.82
CA GLU A 167 -18.50 2.97 -2.72
C GLU A 167 -17.79 2.43 -3.97
N LEU A 168 -16.94 1.41 -3.79
CA LEU A 168 -16.19 0.81 -4.90
C LEU A 168 -17.13 0.09 -5.87
N ASP A 169 -18.14 -0.64 -5.38
CA ASP A 169 -19.20 -1.28 -6.18
C ASP A 169 -19.80 -0.30 -7.21
N LYS A 170 -20.07 0.93 -6.79
CA LYS A 170 -20.78 1.95 -7.59
C LYS A 170 -19.94 2.47 -8.75
N VAL A 171 -18.62 2.53 -8.57
CA VAL A 171 -17.69 3.09 -9.58
C VAL A 171 -16.99 2.00 -10.37
N TRP A 172 -16.96 0.76 -9.86
CA TRP A 172 -16.17 -0.32 -10.43
C TRP A 172 -16.50 -0.59 -11.89
N SER A 173 -17.78 -0.62 -12.28
CA SER A 173 -18.17 -0.84 -13.68
C SER A 173 -17.62 0.23 -14.65
N GLN A 174 -17.43 1.46 -14.15
CA GLN A 174 -16.93 2.63 -14.90
C GLN A 174 -15.41 2.78 -14.85
N THR A 175 -14.73 2.06 -13.95
CA THR A 175 -13.26 2.05 -13.84
C THR A 175 -12.63 1.53 -15.12
N ALA A 176 -11.60 2.23 -15.61
CA ALA A 176 -10.87 1.81 -16.80
C ALA A 176 -10.29 0.39 -16.67
N PRO A 177 -10.29 -0.43 -17.74
CA PRO A 177 -9.78 -1.80 -17.69
C PRO A 177 -8.36 -1.93 -17.13
N CYS A 178 -7.45 -1.00 -17.50
CA CYS A 178 -6.08 -1.01 -16.98
C CYS A 178 -6.01 -0.88 -15.46
N MET A 179 -6.91 -0.09 -14.87
CA MET A 179 -6.96 0.11 -13.43
C MET A 179 -7.59 -1.10 -12.75
N LYS A 180 -8.64 -1.69 -13.31
CA LYS A 180 -9.17 -2.97 -12.81
C LYS A 180 -8.07 -4.04 -12.76
N THR A 181 -7.35 -4.22 -13.86
CA THR A 181 -6.22 -5.17 -13.92
C THR A 181 -5.17 -4.89 -12.86
N ALA A 182 -4.85 -3.62 -12.59
CA ALA A 182 -3.88 -3.25 -11.54
C ALA A 182 -4.43 -3.45 -10.11
N LEU A 183 -5.71 -3.17 -9.87
CA LEU A 183 -6.32 -3.22 -8.53
C LEU A 183 -6.80 -4.61 -8.13
N THR A 184 -7.23 -5.46 -9.07
CA THR A 184 -7.76 -6.80 -8.78
C THR A 184 -6.81 -7.65 -7.93
N PRO A 185 -5.49 -7.78 -8.22
CA PRO A 185 -4.58 -8.55 -7.36
C PRO A 185 -4.47 -7.99 -5.95
N ARG A 186 -4.47 -6.66 -5.81
CA ARG A 186 -4.42 -5.95 -4.52
C ARG A 186 -5.68 -6.22 -3.71
N LEU A 187 -6.84 -6.09 -4.34
CA LEU A 187 -8.14 -6.36 -3.73
C LEU A 187 -8.27 -7.85 -3.34
N LYS A 188 -7.80 -8.78 -4.17
CA LYS A 188 -7.71 -10.21 -3.81
C LYS A 188 -6.87 -10.43 -2.56
N LYS A 189 -5.69 -9.80 -2.48
CA LYS A 189 -4.86 -9.85 -1.27
C LYS A 189 -5.58 -9.27 -0.06
N ALA A 190 -6.28 -8.13 -0.21
CA ALA A 190 -7.08 -7.55 0.87
C ALA A 190 -8.11 -8.54 1.41
N VAL A 191 -8.84 -9.18 0.49
CA VAL A 191 -9.85 -10.19 0.82
C VAL A 191 -9.20 -11.40 1.50
N GLN A 192 -8.03 -11.84 1.05
CA GLN A 192 -7.28 -12.92 1.70
C GLN A 192 -6.84 -12.53 3.13
N ASP A 193 -6.27 -11.34 3.31
CA ASP A 193 -5.82 -10.85 4.61
C ASP A 193 -7.01 -10.77 5.60
N VAL A 194 -8.16 -10.24 5.16
CA VAL A 194 -9.38 -10.15 5.98
C VAL A 194 -9.97 -11.52 6.28
N THR A 195 -10.00 -12.44 5.32
CA THR A 195 -10.57 -13.78 5.54
C THR A 195 -9.65 -14.70 6.33
N GLY A 196 -8.35 -14.40 6.36
CA GLY A 196 -7.34 -15.13 7.13
C GLY A 196 -7.18 -14.65 8.59
N THR A 197 -7.77 -13.51 8.95
CA THR A 197 -7.67 -12.99 10.33
C THR A 197 -8.46 -13.85 11.31
N THR A 198 -7.93 -13.98 12.52
CA THR A 198 -8.60 -14.62 13.66
C THR A 198 -8.80 -13.66 14.83
N CYS A 199 -8.53 -12.38 14.63
CA CYS A 199 -8.48 -11.40 15.70
C CYS A 199 -9.14 -10.08 15.29
N PHE A 200 -10.18 -9.69 16.04
CA PHE A 200 -11.08 -8.60 15.70
C PHE A 200 -11.09 -7.50 16.78
N CYS A 201 -11.18 -6.24 16.34
CA CYS A 201 -11.15 -5.08 17.24
C CYS A 201 -12.47 -4.80 17.97
N GLY A 202 -13.58 -5.34 17.45
CA GLY A 202 -14.92 -5.11 18.00
C GLY A 202 -15.39 -6.25 18.90
N SER A 203 -16.57 -6.04 19.50
CA SER A 203 -17.27 -7.12 20.19
C SER A 203 -17.67 -8.24 19.24
N GLN A 204 -18.02 -9.40 19.80
CA GLN A 204 -18.50 -10.54 19.00
C GLN A 204 -19.72 -10.19 18.15
N GLN A 205 -20.70 -9.48 18.72
CA GLN A 205 -21.95 -9.14 18.02
C GLN A 205 -21.72 -8.15 16.87
N GLU A 206 -20.92 -7.11 17.10
CA GLU A 206 -20.56 -6.13 16.06
C GLU A 206 -19.79 -6.80 14.93
N THR A 207 -18.81 -7.65 15.29
CA THR A 207 -18.00 -8.40 14.32
C THR A 207 -18.86 -9.36 13.50
N GLN A 208 -19.78 -10.10 14.12
CA GLN A 208 -20.71 -10.99 13.43
C GLN A 208 -21.57 -10.22 12.42
N THR A 209 -22.16 -9.11 12.85
CA THR A 209 -22.98 -8.25 11.97
C THR A 209 -22.18 -7.74 10.78
N ALA A 210 -20.97 -7.25 11.02
CA ALA A 210 -20.10 -6.72 9.98
C ALA A 210 -19.62 -7.82 9.01
N VAL A 211 -19.27 -9.00 9.52
CA VAL A 211 -18.87 -10.16 8.70
C VAL A 211 -20.03 -10.65 7.83
N GLU A 212 -21.25 -10.73 8.36
CA GLU A 212 -22.40 -11.16 7.55
C GLU A 212 -22.65 -10.22 6.38
N GLU A 213 -22.62 -8.91 6.62
CA GLU A 213 -22.79 -7.90 5.58
C GLU A 213 -21.62 -7.91 4.57
N LEU A 214 -20.39 -8.02 5.07
CA LEU A 214 -19.20 -8.11 4.24
C LEU A 214 -19.23 -9.36 3.34
N SER A 215 -19.61 -10.52 3.89
CA SER A 215 -19.77 -11.76 3.12
C SER A 215 -20.85 -11.66 2.05
N LYS A 216 -21.97 -10.97 2.31
CA LYS A 216 -23.01 -10.74 1.28
C LYS A 216 -22.46 -9.93 0.11
N ARG A 217 -21.67 -8.89 0.41
CA ARG A 217 -21.04 -8.03 -0.61
C ARG A 217 -19.98 -8.78 -1.39
N LEU A 218 -19.04 -9.43 -0.69
CA LEU A 218 -17.98 -10.20 -1.33
C LEU A 218 -18.54 -11.30 -2.24
N ALA A 219 -19.66 -11.93 -1.89
CA ALA A 219 -20.30 -12.93 -2.75
C ALA A 219 -20.68 -12.42 -4.15
N GLY A 220 -20.84 -11.10 -4.35
CA GLY A 220 -21.09 -10.49 -5.67
C GLY A 220 -19.84 -10.21 -6.50
N TRP A 221 -18.65 -10.48 -5.97
CA TRP A 221 -17.36 -10.16 -6.61
C TRP A 221 -16.63 -11.42 -7.07
N ASP A 222 -17.14 -12.06 -8.11
CA ASP A 222 -16.56 -13.30 -8.66
C ASP A 222 -15.08 -13.13 -9.03
N GLU A 223 -14.72 -11.97 -9.59
CA GLU A 223 -13.34 -11.67 -10.00
C GLU A 223 -12.35 -11.58 -8.83
N LEU A 224 -12.83 -11.48 -7.59
CA LEU A 224 -12.02 -11.47 -6.36
C LEU A 224 -12.06 -12.79 -5.60
N ASP A 225 -12.55 -13.87 -6.22
CA ASP A 225 -12.85 -15.14 -5.54
C ASP A 225 -13.87 -14.94 -4.40
N GLY A 226 -14.78 -13.99 -4.61
CA GLY A 226 -15.71 -13.44 -3.64
C GLY A 226 -16.59 -14.46 -2.91
N PRO A 227 -17.25 -15.42 -3.61
CA PRO A 227 -18.03 -16.47 -2.97
C PRO A 227 -17.21 -17.32 -1.99
N ALA A 228 -16.03 -17.78 -2.40
CA ALA A 228 -15.15 -18.58 -1.55
C ALA A 228 -14.62 -17.77 -0.35
N ALA A 229 -14.32 -16.49 -0.56
CA ALA A 229 -13.94 -15.57 0.50
C ALA A 229 -15.07 -15.35 1.51
N ALA A 230 -16.29 -15.14 1.03
CA ALA A 230 -17.48 -14.95 1.85
C ALA A 230 -17.76 -16.17 2.74
N GLU A 231 -17.58 -17.39 2.22
CA GLU A 231 -17.68 -18.64 2.97
C GLU A 231 -16.59 -18.74 4.04
N ARG A 232 -15.32 -18.48 3.69
CA ARG A 232 -14.21 -18.49 4.65
C ARG A 232 -14.46 -17.53 5.81
N LEU A 233 -14.90 -16.30 5.52
CA LEU A 233 -15.17 -15.30 6.55
C LEU A 233 -16.25 -15.75 7.53
N ARG A 234 -17.35 -16.32 7.03
CA ARG A 234 -18.43 -16.88 7.86
C ARG A 234 -17.92 -18.05 8.71
N ALA A 235 -17.13 -18.94 8.12
CA ALA A 235 -16.59 -20.11 8.80
C ALA A 235 -15.68 -19.72 9.98
N THR A 236 -14.89 -18.64 9.85
CA THR A 236 -14.02 -18.13 10.93
C THR A 236 -14.83 -17.82 12.20
N LEU A 237 -16.02 -17.22 12.07
CA LEU A 237 -16.88 -16.90 13.21
C LEU A 237 -17.67 -18.12 13.71
N GLN A 238 -18.21 -18.94 12.81
CA GLN A 238 -19.04 -20.10 13.18
C GLN A 238 -18.25 -21.21 13.87
N GLN A 239 -16.98 -21.37 13.53
CA GLN A 239 -16.11 -22.39 14.13
C GLN A 239 -15.48 -21.95 15.46
N GLY A 240 -15.87 -20.78 16.00
CA GLY A 240 -15.30 -20.24 17.25
C GLY A 240 -13.81 -19.91 17.14
N LYS A 241 -13.29 -19.72 15.92
CA LYS A 241 -11.87 -19.43 15.67
C LYS A 241 -11.54 -17.94 15.79
N GLY A 242 -12.55 -17.07 15.79
CA GLY A 242 -12.40 -15.64 16.00
C GLY A 242 -12.21 -15.29 17.48
N ARG A 243 -11.20 -14.47 17.77
CA ARG A 243 -11.00 -13.75 19.02
C ARG A 243 -11.50 -12.32 18.85
N PHE A 244 -12.18 -11.79 19.87
CA PHE A 244 -12.86 -10.48 19.83
C PHE A 244 -12.27 -9.55 20.86
N SER A 245 -12.40 -8.25 20.63
CA SER A 245 -11.80 -7.20 21.47
C SER A 245 -10.31 -7.44 21.72
N CYS A 246 -9.59 -7.94 20.70
CA CYS A 246 -8.18 -8.23 20.83
C CYS A 246 -7.40 -6.97 21.25
N THR A 247 -6.62 -7.10 22.32
CA THR A 247 -5.70 -6.06 22.76
C THR A 247 -4.26 -6.51 22.54
N THR A 248 -3.31 -5.60 22.76
CA THR A 248 -1.87 -5.90 22.68
C THR A 248 -1.40 -7.03 23.60
N GLN A 249 -2.20 -7.44 24.59
CA GLN A 249 -1.87 -8.51 25.54
C GLN A 249 -2.22 -9.92 25.04
N ASP A 250 -2.96 -10.04 23.94
CA ASP A 250 -3.46 -11.31 23.42
C ASP A 250 -2.51 -11.99 22.41
N TYR A 251 -1.26 -11.52 22.33
CA TYR A 251 -0.23 -11.95 21.38
C TYR A 251 1.09 -12.30 22.08
#